data_AF-A0AA36EFW4-F1
#
_entry.id   AF-A0AA36EFW4-F1
#
_cell.length_a   1.000
_cell.length_b   1.000
_cell.length_c   1.000
_cell.angle_alpha   90.00
_cell.angle_beta   90.00
_cell.angle_gamma   90.00
#
_symmetry.space_group_name_H-M   'P 1'
#
loop_
_entity.id
_entity.type
_entity.pdbx_description
1 polymer ?
#
loop_
_entity_poly.entity_id
_entity_poly.type
_entity_poly.pdbx_seq_one_letter_code
_entity_poly.pdbx_strand_id
1 'polypeptide(L)'
;MLNCCIPSTIEQELETNPFMRSNLPQLQVGCKMGCTFCATGSMGFKSNLSTGEIVEQLVHASRLSPICNVVPMGMGDPLNNYNVLVEAIRVMTAFPFQLSLKKITVSTVGTIHAINKLHGDLQNINLAVSLHAPVQDIMFQIMPATRAFPLEKLMNALAEYQKKR
;
A
#
# COMPACT_ATOMS: atom_id res chain seq x y z
N MET A 1 -0.99 26.74 -9.15
CA MET A 1 -1.03 27.09 -7.72
C MET A 1 -1.97 26.10 -7.04
N LEU A 2 -1.43 25.02 -6.48
CA LEU A 2 -2.19 24.04 -5.71
C LEU A 2 -2.40 24.62 -4.31
N ASN A 3 -3.61 25.09 -4.03
CA ASN A 3 -4.01 25.49 -2.69
C ASN A 3 -4.15 24.23 -1.84
N CYS A 4 -3.08 23.95 -1.08
CA CYS A 4 -3.03 22.95 -0.05
C CYS A 4 -3.48 23.60 1.26
N CYS A 5 -4.72 23.38 1.67
CA CYS A 5 -5.24 23.67 3.02
C CYS A 5 -6.50 22.84 3.26
N ILE A 6 -6.37 21.61 3.72
CA ILE A 6 -7.44 20.89 4.44
C ILE A 6 -6.80 20.20 5.66
N PRO A 7 -7.36 20.37 6.88
CA PRO A 7 -6.68 20.09 8.14
C PRO A 7 -6.77 18.61 8.56
N SER A 8 -5.66 18.05 9.05
CA SER A 8 -5.52 16.92 9.99
C SER A 8 -6.39 15.65 9.83
N THR A 9 -7.03 15.40 8.69
CA THR A 9 -7.99 14.31 8.52
C THR A 9 -7.72 13.59 7.21
N ILE A 10 -7.13 12.38 7.31
CA ILE A 10 -7.08 11.30 6.31
C ILE A 10 -7.25 11.77 4.85
N GLU A 11 -6.15 12.12 4.19
CA GLU A 11 -6.12 12.45 2.75
C GLU A 11 -6.54 11.25 1.88
N GLN A 12 -7.72 11.34 1.24
CA GLN A 12 -8.21 10.39 0.24
C GLN A 12 -8.11 11.03 -1.15
N GLU A 13 -7.29 10.46 -2.04
CA GLU A 13 -7.20 10.90 -3.43
C GLU A 13 -8.04 9.98 -4.33
N LEU A 14 -9.11 10.53 -4.90
CA LEU A 14 -9.90 9.90 -5.96
C LEU A 14 -9.48 10.50 -7.30
N GLU A 15 -8.80 9.72 -8.15
CA GLU A 15 -8.47 10.13 -9.51
C GLU A 15 -9.70 9.96 -10.42
N THR A 16 -10.20 11.05 -11.02
CA THR A 16 -11.38 11.08 -11.90
C THR A 16 -11.12 10.52 -13.31
N ASN A 17 -10.20 9.57 -13.46
CA ASN A 17 -9.85 8.95 -14.73
C ASN A 17 -10.98 7.97 -15.16
N PRO A 18 -11.36 7.89 -16.46
CA PRO A 18 -12.31 6.87 -16.96
C PRO A 18 -11.93 5.42 -16.64
N PHE A 19 -10.66 5.15 -16.29
CA PHE A 19 -10.22 3.96 -15.57
C PHE A 19 -10.11 4.26 -14.07
N MET A 20 -11.25 4.37 -13.38
CA MET A 20 -11.35 4.69 -11.95
C MET A 20 -10.37 3.87 -11.09
N ARG A 21 -9.27 4.52 -10.69
CA ARG A 21 -8.28 4.05 -9.72
C ARG A 21 -8.49 4.84 -8.45
N SER A 22 -8.61 4.13 -7.34
CA SER A 22 -8.78 4.75 -6.05
C SER A 22 -7.56 4.46 -5.19
N ASN A 23 -6.81 5.52 -4.83
CA ASN A 23 -5.58 5.45 -4.03
C ASN A 23 -5.96 5.52 -2.53
N LEU A 24 -6.89 4.66 -2.11
CA LEU A 24 -7.71 5.00 -0.94
C LEU A 24 -7.21 4.51 0.40
N PRO A 25 -6.86 3.24 0.63
CA PRO A 25 -6.67 2.83 2.00
C PRO A 25 -5.28 3.27 2.47
N GLN A 26 -5.26 4.29 3.32
CA GLN A 26 -4.19 4.48 4.29
C GLN A 26 -4.18 3.29 5.24
N LEU A 27 -3.01 2.85 5.68
CA LEU A 27 -2.88 1.72 6.61
C LEU A 27 -2.28 2.11 7.96
N GLN A 28 -1.63 3.27 8.02
CA GLN A 28 -0.92 3.76 9.18
C GLN A 28 -1.10 5.27 9.27
N VAL A 29 -1.07 5.79 10.50
CA VAL A 29 -0.88 7.23 10.70
C VAL A 29 0.62 7.49 10.72
N GLY A 30 1.12 8.07 9.63
CA GLY A 30 2.56 8.22 9.38
C GLY A 30 3.19 6.94 8.81
N CYS A 31 4.52 6.89 8.71
CA CYS A 31 5.21 5.75 8.09
C CYS A 31 6.55 5.44 8.77
N LYS A 32 6.84 4.14 9.00
CA LYS A 32 8.11 3.68 9.57
C LYS A 32 9.29 3.72 8.60
N MET A 33 9.03 3.87 7.29
CA MET A 33 10.05 3.65 6.27
C MET A 33 11.02 4.83 6.09
N GLY A 34 10.63 6.03 6.54
CA GLY A 34 11.53 7.20 6.56
C GLY A 34 11.98 7.66 5.18
N CYS A 35 11.20 7.41 4.12
CA CYS A 35 11.53 7.82 2.76
C CYS A 35 11.69 9.36 2.70
N THR A 36 12.84 9.84 2.24
CA THR A 36 13.20 11.27 2.29
C THR A 36 12.40 12.14 1.32
N PHE A 37 11.85 11.53 0.27
CA PHE A 37 10.99 12.18 -0.72
C PHE A 37 9.50 12.16 -0.34
N CYS A 38 9.12 11.44 0.72
CA CYS A 38 7.73 11.23 1.10
C CYS A 38 7.39 12.03 2.36
N ALA A 39 6.39 12.91 2.28
CA ALA A 39 5.95 13.72 3.42
C ALA A 39 5.58 12.84 4.64
N THR A 40 4.93 11.70 4.42
CA THR A 40 4.55 10.77 5.50
C THR A 40 5.75 10.07 6.15
N GLY A 41 6.84 9.91 5.40
CA GLY A 41 8.12 9.40 5.91
C GLY A 41 8.76 10.40 6.88
N SER A 42 8.69 11.69 6.59
CA SER A 42 9.20 12.76 7.46
C SER A 42 8.38 12.96 8.74
N MET A 43 7.08 12.66 8.71
CA MET A 43 6.20 12.76 9.88
C MET A 43 6.48 11.71 10.96
N GLY A 44 7.21 10.64 10.61
CA GLY A 44 7.45 9.49 11.49
C GLY A 44 6.20 8.61 11.66
N PHE A 45 6.36 7.47 12.31
CA PHE A 45 5.26 6.54 12.60
C PHE A 45 4.56 6.89 13.91
N LYS A 46 3.22 6.90 13.90
CA LYS A 46 2.40 7.08 15.11
C LYS A 46 1.69 5.79 15.50
N SER A 47 0.82 5.28 14.62
CA SER A 47 0.01 4.10 14.90
C SER A 47 -0.38 3.35 13.63
N ASN A 48 -0.75 2.08 13.79
CA ASN A 48 -1.40 1.30 12.74
C ASN A 48 -2.91 1.59 12.78
N LEU A 49 -3.55 1.59 11.61
CA LEU A 49 -4.99 1.57 11.52
C LEU A 49 -5.52 0.15 11.72
N SER A 50 -6.75 0.07 12.21
CA SER A 50 -7.54 -1.15 12.32
C SER A 50 -8.19 -1.52 10.98
N THR A 51 -8.64 -2.77 10.86
CA THR A 51 -9.38 -3.25 9.69
C THR A 51 -10.63 -2.38 9.44
N GLY A 52 -11.30 -1.94 10.50
CA GLY A 52 -12.48 -1.07 10.42
C GLY A 52 -12.17 0.30 9.80
N GLU A 53 -11.12 0.97 10.25
CA GLU A 53 -10.70 2.28 9.73
C GLU A 53 -10.26 2.21 8.25
N ILE A 54 -9.69 1.08 7.83
CA ILE A 54 -9.32 0.85 6.43
C ILE A 54 -10.58 0.62 5.57
N VAL A 55 -11.52 -0.18 6.04
CA VAL A 55 -12.75 -0.48 5.31
C VAL A 55 -13.69 0.73 5.29
N GLU A 56 -13.73 1.53 6.35
CA GLU A 56 -14.48 2.79 6.42
C GLU A 56 -14.09 3.74 5.28
N GLN A 57 -12.80 3.87 4.99
CA GLN A 57 -12.31 4.65 3.85
C GLN A 57 -12.91 4.17 2.52
N LEU A 58 -13.01 2.86 2.34
CA LEU A 58 -13.63 2.25 1.16
C LEU A 58 -15.15 2.50 1.11
N VAL A 59 -15.84 2.39 2.25
CA VAL A 59 -17.27 2.71 2.36
C VAL A 59 -17.51 4.16 1.95
N HIS A 60 -16.73 5.11 2.48
CA HIS A 60 -16.86 6.52 2.13
C HIS A 60 -16.66 6.79 0.64
N ALA A 61 -15.62 6.21 0.05
CA ALA A 61 -15.39 6.36 -1.39
C ALA A 61 -16.48 5.75 -2.25
N SER A 62 -17.03 4.60 -1.84
CA SER A 62 -18.10 3.91 -2.57
C SER A 62 -19.39 4.73 -2.66
N ARG A 63 -19.62 5.65 -1.70
CA ARG A 63 -20.74 6.60 -1.71
C ARG A 63 -20.53 7.74 -2.70
N LEU A 64 -19.29 8.08 -3.01
CA LEU A 64 -18.93 9.13 -3.97
C LEU A 64 -18.95 8.59 -5.41
N SER A 65 -18.50 7.35 -5.60
CA SER A 65 -18.44 6.72 -6.93
C SER A 65 -18.26 5.19 -6.85
N PRO A 66 -18.64 4.45 -7.89
CA PRO A 66 -18.35 3.02 -7.98
C PRO A 66 -16.85 2.72 -7.94
N ILE A 67 -16.44 1.80 -7.08
CA ILE A 67 -15.04 1.43 -6.92
C ILE A 67 -14.68 0.32 -7.90
N CYS A 68 -13.76 0.62 -8.82
CA CYS A 68 -13.31 -0.36 -9.82
C CYS A 68 -11.95 -0.97 -9.50
N ASN A 69 -11.06 -0.23 -8.83
CA ASN A 69 -9.72 -0.68 -8.47
C ASN A 69 -9.28 -0.04 -7.15
N VAL A 70 -8.55 -0.79 -6.33
CA VAL A 70 -8.03 -0.34 -5.03
C VAL A 70 -6.51 -0.49 -5.02
N VAL A 71 -5.83 0.61 -4.72
CA VAL A 71 -4.37 0.63 -4.56
C VAL A 71 -4.07 1.28 -3.20
N PRO A 72 -3.64 0.52 -2.18
CA PRO A 72 -3.18 1.08 -0.92
C PRO A 72 -1.85 1.81 -1.15
N MET A 73 -1.94 3.10 -1.47
CA MET A 73 -0.81 4.01 -1.70
C MET A 73 -0.91 5.28 -0.85
N GLY A 74 -1.80 5.28 0.15
CA GLY A 74 -1.91 6.38 1.12
C GLY A 74 -0.76 6.37 2.15
N MET A 75 -1.09 6.65 3.41
CA MET A 75 -0.10 6.69 4.48
C MET A 75 0.32 5.29 4.94
N GLY A 76 1.63 5.07 5.04
CA GLY A 76 2.24 3.84 5.56
C GLY A 76 2.66 2.82 4.51
N ASP A 77 3.48 1.85 4.92
CA ASP A 77 3.76 0.66 4.09
C ASP A 77 2.74 -0.44 4.44
N PRO A 78 1.95 -0.93 3.46
CA PRO A 78 0.90 -1.92 3.72
C PRO A 78 1.39 -3.20 4.40
N LEU A 79 2.59 -3.67 4.07
CA LEU A 79 3.12 -4.92 4.59
C LEU A 79 3.62 -4.80 6.04
N ASN A 80 3.83 -3.58 6.56
CA ASN A 80 4.11 -3.35 7.98
C ASN A 80 2.87 -3.53 8.87
N ASN A 81 1.68 -3.62 8.30
CA ASN A 81 0.43 -3.93 8.99
C ASN A 81 -0.28 -5.14 8.36
N TYR A 82 0.49 -6.21 8.15
CA TYR A 82 0.11 -7.35 7.30
C TYR A 82 -1.23 -8.01 7.66
N ASN A 83 -1.46 -8.35 8.93
CA ASN A 83 -2.67 -9.09 9.32
C ASN A 83 -3.93 -8.26 9.05
N VAL A 84 -3.89 -6.97 9.42
CA VAL A 84 -4.97 -6.02 9.17
C VAL A 84 -5.18 -5.80 7.67
N LEU A 85 -4.11 -5.72 6.88
CA LEU A 85 -4.19 -5.63 5.42
C LEU A 85 -4.93 -6.84 4.83
N VAL A 86 -4.57 -8.06 5.23
CA VAL A 86 -5.20 -9.30 4.73
C VAL A 86 -6.68 -9.35 5.11
N GLU A 87 -7.02 -9.02 6.35
CA GLU A 87 -8.41 -8.95 6.80
C GLU A 87 -9.21 -7.90 6.03
N ALA A 88 -8.65 -6.70 5.83
CA ALA A 88 -9.29 -5.64 5.07
C ALA A 88 -9.56 -6.12 3.64
N ILE A 89 -8.57 -6.69 2.95
CA ILE A 89 -8.73 -7.22 1.59
C ILE A 89 -9.81 -8.30 1.53
N ARG A 90 -9.87 -9.20 2.52
CA ARG A 90 -10.94 -10.21 2.61
C ARG A 90 -12.32 -9.57 2.66
N VAL A 91 -12.49 -8.51 3.46
CA VAL A 91 -13.74 -7.73 3.51
C VAL A 91 -14.03 -7.05 2.17
N MET A 92 -13.01 -6.49 1.50
CA MET A 92 -13.17 -5.87 0.17
C MET A 92 -13.62 -6.87 -0.90
N THR A 93 -13.20 -8.13 -0.78
CA THR A 93 -13.57 -9.21 -1.70
C THR A 93 -14.90 -9.89 -1.37
N ALA A 94 -15.42 -9.68 -0.16
CA ALA A 94 -16.69 -10.22 0.29
C ALA A 94 -17.86 -9.25 0.01
N PHE A 95 -19.10 -9.67 0.30
CA PHE A 95 -20.26 -8.79 0.30
C PHE A 95 -20.06 -7.65 1.33
N PRO A 96 -20.38 -6.39 1.02
CA PRO A 96 -21.11 -5.91 -0.17
C PRO A 96 -20.23 -5.55 -1.38
N PHE A 97 -18.92 -5.39 -1.21
CA PHE A 97 -18.03 -4.80 -2.23
C PHE A 97 -17.68 -5.75 -3.39
N GLN A 98 -17.48 -7.04 -3.10
CA GLN A 98 -17.25 -8.10 -4.08
C GLN A 98 -16.16 -7.77 -5.11
N LEU A 99 -15.10 -7.08 -4.66
CA LEU A 99 -13.99 -6.74 -5.53
C LEU A 99 -13.18 -8.00 -5.86
N SER A 100 -12.84 -8.17 -7.14
CA SER A 100 -11.87 -9.21 -7.53
C SER A 100 -10.50 -8.88 -6.96
N LEU A 101 -9.77 -9.87 -6.45
CA LEU A 101 -8.37 -9.71 -6.01
C LEU A 101 -7.48 -9.10 -7.11
N LYS A 102 -7.79 -9.34 -8.39
CA LYS A 102 -7.06 -8.77 -9.54
C LYS A 102 -7.22 -7.26 -9.68
N LYS A 103 -8.22 -6.66 -9.02
CA LYS A 103 -8.48 -5.21 -8.99
C LYS A 103 -7.82 -4.54 -7.78
N ILE A 104 -7.17 -5.31 -6.91
CA ILE A 104 -6.48 -4.83 -5.73
C ILE A 104 -4.98 -4.97 -5.96
N THR A 105 -4.23 -3.88 -5.78
CA THR A 105 -2.77 -3.86 -5.94
C THR A 105 -2.11 -3.39 -4.66
N VAL A 106 -1.45 -4.30 -3.95
CA VAL A 106 -0.70 -3.99 -2.74
C VAL A 106 0.63 -3.36 -3.13
N SER A 107 0.93 -2.16 -2.63
CA SER A 107 2.24 -1.53 -2.79
C SER A 107 3.14 -1.86 -1.60
N THR A 108 4.46 -1.92 -1.79
CA THR A 108 5.41 -2.02 -0.69
C THR A 108 6.78 -1.46 -1.07
N VAL A 109 7.56 -1.04 -0.08
CA VAL A 109 8.96 -0.66 -0.25
C VAL A 109 9.94 -1.84 -0.15
N GLY A 110 9.44 -3.07 0.07
CA GLY A 110 10.27 -4.29 -0.07
C GLY A 110 10.37 -5.18 1.17
N THR A 111 9.32 -5.29 1.99
CA THR A 111 9.30 -6.20 3.15
C THR A 111 9.26 -7.67 2.72
N ILE A 112 10.43 -8.27 2.46
CA ILE A 112 10.60 -9.59 1.81
C ILE A 112 9.78 -10.71 2.48
N HIS A 113 9.83 -10.81 3.81
CA HIS A 113 9.08 -11.85 4.53
C HIS A 113 7.57 -11.77 4.29
N ALA A 114 7.03 -10.54 4.28
CA ALA A 114 5.62 -10.30 4.04
C ALA A 114 5.23 -10.54 2.57
N ILE A 115 6.10 -10.23 1.60
CA ILE A 115 5.89 -10.58 0.18
C ILE A 115 5.74 -12.08 0.00
N ASN A 116 6.62 -12.87 0.64
CA ASN A 116 6.58 -14.33 0.56
C ASN A 116 5.30 -14.91 1.18
N LYS A 117 4.81 -14.29 2.26
CA LYS A 117 3.56 -14.69 2.93
C LYS A 117 2.32 -14.30 2.13
N LEU A 118 2.34 -13.13 1.47
CA LEU A 118 1.21 -12.55 0.75
C LEU A 118 0.61 -13.51 -0.29
N HIS A 119 1.45 -14.21 -1.04
CA HIS A 119 1.00 -15.15 -2.05
C HIS A 119 0.20 -16.32 -1.45
N GLY A 120 0.57 -16.79 -0.25
CA GLY A 120 -0.13 -17.88 0.43
C GLY A 120 -1.51 -17.48 0.93
N ASP A 121 -1.63 -16.26 1.47
CA ASP A 121 -2.88 -15.78 2.07
C ASP A 121 -3.86 -15.17 1.05
N LEU A 122 -3.33 -14.57 -0.03
CA LEU A 122 -4.08 -13.82 -1.05
C LEU A 122 -3.59 -14.19 -2.46
N GLN A 123 -3.97 -15.37 -2.92
CA GLN A 123 -3.58 -15.87 -4.24
C GLN A 123 -4.03 -14.91 -5.36
N ASN A 124 -3.14 -14.67 -6.32
CA ASN A 124 -3.37 -13.83 -7.50
C ASN A 124 -3.54 -12.32 -7.22
N ILE A 125 -3.19 -11.82 -6.04
CA ILE A 125 -3.19 -10.38 -5.78
C ILE A 125 -2.04 -9.68 -6.52
N ASN A 126 -2.30 -8.47 -7.02
CA ASN A 126 -1.25 -7.67 -7.66
C ASN A 126 -0.32 -7.08 -6.59
N LEU A 127 0.97 -7.10 -6.86
CA LEU A 127 2.01 -6.52 -6.02
C LEU A 127 2.75 -5.45 -6.82
N ALA A 128 2.93 -4.27 -6.24
CA ALA A 128 3.77 -3.21 -6.75
C ALA A 128 4.91 -2.94 -5.76
N VAL A 129 6.12 -2.73 -6.26
CA VAL A 129 7.30 -2.46 -5.43
C VAL A 129 7.91 -1.11 -5.75
N SER A 130 8.09 -0.33 -4.69
CA SER A 130 8.64 1.02 -4.72
C SER A 130 10.16 0.95 -4.54
N LEU A 131 10.91 0.83 -5.64
CA LEU A 131 12.38 0.72 -5.62
C LEU A 131 13.10 2.07 -5.57
N HIS A 132 12.60 3.07 -6.33
CA HIS A 132 13.11 4.45 -6.45
C HIS A 132 14.60 4.64 -6.84
N ALA A 133 15.44 3.61 -6.85
CA ALA A 133 16.80 3.63 -7.38
C ALA A 133 17.27 2.23 -7.80
N PRO A 134 18.06 2.09 -8.89
CA PRO A 134 18.63 0.81 -9.31
C PRO A 134 19.90 0.42 -8.54
N VAL A 135 20.51 1.36 -7.82
CA VAL A 135 21.74 1.15 -7.05
C VAL A 135 21.39 1.17 -5.56
N GLN A 136 21.82 0.13 -4.84
CA GLN A 136 21.46 -0.07 -3.43
C GLN A 136 21.92 1.09 -2.53
N ASP A 137 23.10 1.66 -2.76
CA ASP A 137 23.60 2.79 -1.96
C ASP A 137 22.72 4.03 -2.09
N ILE A 138 22.22 4.30 -3.30
CA ILE A 138 21.29 5.40 -3.55
C ILE A 138 19.94 5.09 -2.89
N MET A 139 19.46 3.84 -3.01
CA MET A 139 18.22 3.40 -2.35
C MET A 139 18.29 3.61 -0.83
N PHE A 140 19.45 3.39 -0.20
CA PHE A 140 19.64 3.61 1.24
C PHE A 140 19.66 5.08 1.66
N GLN A 141 20.05 5.99 0.77
CA GLN A 141 19.98 7.44 1.01
C GLN A 141 18.53 7.93 0.92
N ILE A 142 17.78 7.40 -0.05
CA ILE A 142 16.41 7.83 -0.34
C ILE A 142 15.40 7.14 0.59
N MET A 143 15.64 5.88 0.95
CA MET A 143 14.73 5.01 1.72
C MET A 143 15.52 4.23 2.79
N PRO A 144 15.91 4.87 3.91
CA PRO A 144 16.83 4.30 4.89
C PRO A 144 16.42 2.93 5.44
N ALA A 145 15.12 2.67 5.59
CA ALA A 145 14.61 1.40 6.10
C ALA A 145 14.85 0.21 5.15
N THR A 146 15.15 0.46 3.87
CA THR A 146 15.52 -0.60 2.90
C THR A 146 16.86 -1.25 3.20
N ARG A 147 17.68 -0.70 4.13
CA ARG A 147 18.92 -1.36 4.60
C ARG A 147 18.68 -2.75 5.17
N ALA A 148 17.48 -3.01 5.68
CA ALA A 148 17.09 -4.34 6.16
C ALA A 148 16.88 -5.35 5.01
N PHE A 149 16.76 -4.89 3.76
CA PHE A 149 16.36 -5.68 2.60
C PHE A 149 17.31 -5.42 1.42
N PRO A 150 18.38 -6.22 1.26
CA PRO A 150 19.28 -6.12 0.12
C PRO A 150 18.53 -6.28 -1.21
N LEU A 151 18.88 -5.45 -2.20
CA LEU A 151 18.19 -5.38 -3.49
C LEU A 151 18.17 -6.74 -4.20
N GLU A 152 19.28 -7.47 -4.18
CA GLU A 152 19.37 -8.81 -4.77
C GLU A 152 18.34 -9.78 -4.17
N LYS A 153 18.22 -9.80 -2.84
CA LYS A 153 17.24 -10.65 -2.14
C LYS A 153 15.81 -10.24 -2.46
N LEU A 154 15.55 -8.94 -2.56
CA LEU A 154 14.25 -8.41 -2.97
C LEU A 154 13.91 -8.86 -4.40
N MET A 155 14.83 -8.72 -5.35
CA MET A 155 14.64 -9.15 -6.74
C MET A 155 14.39 -10.66 -6.84
N ASN A 156 15.09 -11.48 -6.06
CA ASN A 156 14.85 -12.93 -6.00
C ASN A 156 13.45 -13.24 -5.46
N ALA A 157 13.02 -12.58 -4.38
CA ALA A 157 11.67 -12.75 -3.83
C ALA A 157 10.58 -12.33 -4.84
N LEU A 158 10.81 -11.27 -5.62
CA LEU A 158 9.88 -10.83 -6.66
C LEU A 158 9.83 -11.80 -7.84
N ALA A 159 10.97 -12.34 -8.26
CA ALA A 159 11.01 -13.38 -9.29
C ALA A 159 10.24 -14.64 -8.84
N GLU A 160 10.38 -15.04 -7.58
CA GLU A 160 9.58 -16.13 -7.01
C GLU A 160 8.09 -15.79 -6.94
N TYR A 161 7.74 -14.59 -6.49
CA TYR A 161 6.36 -14.12 -6.44
C TYR A 161 5.71 -14.16 -7.83
N GLN A 162 6.44 -13.73 -8.86
CA GLN A 162 5.96 -13.73 -10.25
C GLN A 162 5.75 -15.16 -10.78
N LYS A 163 6.63 -16.11 -10.45
CA LYS A 163 6.50 -17.52 -10.87
C LYS A 163 5.28 -18.22 -10.28
N LYS A 164 4.84 -17.77 -9.10
CA LYS A 164 3.71 -18.37 -8.38
C LYS A 164 2.35 -17.76 -8.80
N ARG A 165 2.36 -16.64 -9.52
CA ARG A 165 1.16 -15.97 -10.06
C ARG A 165 0.59 -16.73 -11.26
#